data_AF-A0A923QIY0-F1
#
_entry.id   AF-A0A923QIY0-F1
#
_cell.length_a   1.000
_cell.length_b   1.000
_cell.length_c   1.000
_cell.angle_alpha   90.00
_cell.angle_beta   90.00
_cell.angle_gamma   90.00
#
_symmetry.space_group_name_H-M   'P 1'
#
loop_
_entity.id
_entity.type
_entity.pdbx_description
1 polymer ?
#
loop_
_entity_poly.entity_id
_entity_poly.type
_entity_poly.pdbx_seq_one_letter_code
_entity_poly.pdbx_strand_id
1 'polypeptide(L)'
;YPIELEYARSEMHMQFANIATPSEIVVTTTFRVEFGESAGDLHICIPYSTFEPIREILYSPLQGDQGGPDRRWLTLLTQQIKSASVELAAELAYSRATVGELMALKVGDFIELDRMPTLVSKVDGVPIFECDYGTLGGRYGVRIREFLTQTGGSAAAGQP
;
A
#
# COMPACT_ATOMS: atom_id res chain seq x y z
N TYR A 1 13.25 18.60 -0.80
CA TYR A 1 13.83 19.94 -0.65
C TYR A 1 12.87 20.94 -1.27
N PRO A 2 12.08 21.68 -0.47
CA PRO A 2 11.32 22.79 -0.99
C PRO A 2 12.31 23.85 -1.52
N ILE A 3 12.10 24.31 -2.75
CA ILE A 3 12.90 25.36 -3.38
C ILE A 3 12.04 26.61 -3.38
N GLU A 4 12.52 27.66 -2.72
CA GLU A 4 11.91 28.99 -2.78
C GLU A 4 12.66 29.80 -3.83
N LEU A 5 11.93 30.26 -4.85
CA LEU A 5 12.47 31.10 -5.90
C LEU A 5 12.22 32.55 -5.55
N GLU A 6 13.29 33.33 -5.47
CA GLU A 6 13.22 34.77 -5.28
C GLU A 6 13.71 35.48 -6.54
N TYR A 7 13.01 36.55 -6.92
CA TYR A 7 13.45 37.42 -8.00
C TYR A 7 14.66 38.23 -7.53
N ALA A 8 15.83 37.95 -8.11
CA ALA A 8 17.04 38.71 -7.81
C ALA A 8 17.17 39.96 -8.68
N ARG A 9 17.10 39.81 -10.02
CA ARG A 9 17.43 40.88 -10.98
C ARG A 9 16.96 40.54 -12.40
N SER A 10 16.76 41.56 -13.23
CA SER A 10 16.54 41.46 -14.68
C SER A 10 17.48 42.44 -15.39
N GLU A 11 18.15 41.97 -16.43
CA GLU A 11 19.11 42.74 -17.22
C GLU A 11 18.90 42.52 -18.70
N MET A 12 18.99 43.59 -19.49
CA MET A 12 18.85 43.54 -20.96
C MET A 12 20.21 43.44 -21.67
N HIS A 13 21.29 43.88 -21.01
CA HIS A 13 22.64 43.86 -21.57
C HIS A 13 23.43 42.68 -20.98
N MET A 14 23.88 41.77 -21.86
CA MET A 14 24.53 40.52 -21.47
C MET A 14 25.77 40.72 -20.58
N GLN A 15 26.53 41.82 -20.77
CA GLN A 15 27.71 42.15 -19.97
C GLN A 15 27.43 42.39 -18.46
N PHE A 16 26.16 42.67 -18.11
CA PHE A 16 25.73 42.89 -16.72
C PHE A 16 24.93 41.70 -16.15
N ALA A 17 24.61 40.70 -16.98
CA ALA A 17 23.85 39.51 -16.62
C ALA A 17 24.77 38.35 -16.18
N ASN A 18 25.84 38.66 -15.44
CA ASN A 18 26.76 37.64 -14.91
C ASN A 18 26.12 36.92 -13.73
N ILE A 19 25.74 35.65 -13.94
CA ILE A 19 25.19 34.77 -12.91
C ILE A 19 26.23 33.81 -12.31
N ALA A 20 27.40 33.69 -12.95
CA ALA A 20 28.47 32.77 -12.60
C ALA A 20 29.82 33.33 -13.06
N THR A 21 30.92 32.80 -12.54
CA THR A 21 32.26 33.18 -13.04
C THR A 21 32.54 32.54 -14.40
N PRO A 22 33.36 33.14 -15.29
CA PRO A 22 33.63 32.58 -16.62
C PRO A 22 34.25 31.18 -16.63
N SER A 23 34.88 30.78 -15.53
CA SER A 23 35.52 29.46 -15.36
C SER A 23 34.59 28.42 -14.72
N GLU A 24 33.38 28.80 -14.34
CA GLU A 24 32.43 27.93 -13.66
C GLU A 24 31.62 27.10 -14.65
N ILE A 25 31.46 25.81 -14.37
CA ILE A 25 30.64 24.91 -15.18
C ILE A 25 29.17 25.25 -14.91
N VAL A 26 28.41 25.45 -15.99
CA VAL A 26 26.96 25.72 -15.93
C VAL A 26 26.21 24.62 -16.66
N VAL A 27 25.07 24.23 -16.08
CA VAL A 27 24.08 23.39 -16.75
C VAL A 27 23.08 24.30 -17.45
N THR A 28 22.99 24.21 -18.77
CA THR A 28 22.07 25.02 -19.56
C THR A 28 20.99 24.15 -20.17
N THR A 29 19.73 24.54 -19.98
CA THR A 29 18.58 23.96 -20.68
C THR A 29 18.03 25.01 -21.65
N THR A 30 17.93 24.65 -22.92
CA THR A 30 17.45 25.52 -23.99
C THR A 30 16.02 25.15 -24.35
N PHE A 31 15.12 26.13 -24.32
CA PHE A 31 13.76 26.01 -24.78
C PHE A 31 13.60 26.88 -26.02
N ARG A 32 13.09 26.30 -27.11
CA ARG A 32 12.64 27.10 -28.23
C ARG A 32 11.25 27.61 -27.94
N VAL A 33 11.06 28.91 -28.02
CA VAL A 33 9.79 29.57 -27.75
C VAL A 33 9.33 30.29 -29.01
N GLU A 34 8.09 30.04 -29.40
CA GLU A 34 7.47 30.62 -30.58
C GLU A 34 6.24 31.43 -30.15
N PHE A 35 6.18 32.69 -30.58
CA PHE A 35 5.07 33.61 -30.34
C PHE A 35 4.66 34.27 -31.66
N GLY A 36 3.57 33.76 -32.26
CA GLY A 36 3.11 34.23 -33.56
C GLY A 36 4.16 33.95 -34.64
N GLU A 37 4.63 34.99 -35.32
CA GLU A 37 5.70 34.89 -36.33
C GLU A 37 7.12 35.02 -35.74
N SER A 38 7.25 35.27 -34.43
CA SER A 38 8.55 35.42 -33.76
C SER A 38 8.96 34.12 -33.08
N ALA A 39 10.19 33.67 -33.33
CA ALA A 39 10.79 32.52 -32.65
C ALA A 39 12.11 32.93 -31.98
N GLY A 40 12.41 32.37 -30.81
CA GLY A 40 13.64 32.61 -30.10
C GLY A 40 14.00 31.48 -29.14
N ASP A 41 15.24 31.48 -28.65
CA ASP A 41 15.72 30.51 -27.69
C ASP A 41 15.76 31.13 -26.29
N LEU A 42 15.14 30.46 -25.33
CA LEU A 42 15.20 30.75 -23.90
C LEU A 42 16.19 29.79 -23.25
N HIS A 43 17.26 30.33 -22.67
CA HIS A 43 18.25 29.56 -21.94
C HIS A 43 18.03 29.70 -20.44
N ILE A 44 17.84 28.57 -19.75
CA ILE A 44 17.89 28.49 -18.29
C ILE A 44 19.27 27.96 -17.91
N CYS A 45 20.06 28.77 -17.22
CA CYS A 45 21.43 28.44 -16.83
C CYS A 45 21.52 28.30 -15.30
N ILE A 46 21.98 27.14 -14.84
CA ILE A 46 22.16 26.83 -13.41
C ILE A 46 23.63 26.52 -13.16
N PRO A 47 24.35 27.30 -12.34
CA PRO A 47 25.74 27.02 -12.00
C PRO A 47 25.89 25.69 -11.24
N TYR A 48 26.98 24.96 -11.48
CA TYR A 48 27.23 23.68 -10.82
C TYR A 48 27.31 23.80 -9.29
N SER A 49 27.78 24.94 -8.77
CA SER A 49 27.81 25.25 -7.33
C SER A 49 26.44 25.14 -6.65
N THR A 50 25.34 25.36 -7.38
CA THR A 50 23.97 25.19 -6.85
C THR A 50 23.63 23.73 -6.58
N PHE A 51 24.28 22.79 -7.27
CA PHE A 51 24.06 21.36 -7.13
C PHE A 51 24.96 20.70 -6.07
N GLU A 52 26.08 21.32 -5.69
CA GLU A 52 26.99 20.80 -4.65
C GLU A 52 26.26 20.36 -3.35
N PRO A 53 25.32 21.14 -2.76
CA PRO A 53 24.62 20.72 -1.54
C PRO A 53 23.67 19.53 -1.71
N ILE A 54 23.25 19.24 -2.95
CA ILE A 54 22.35 18.12 -3.28
C ILE A 54 23.05 17.05 -4.11
N ARG A 55 24.38 17.12 -4.20
CA ARG A 55 25.20 16.25 -5.03
C ARG A 55 24.96 14.79 -4.69
N GLU A 56 24.96 14.42 -3.42
CA GLU A 56 24.76 13.03 -2.99
C GLU A 56 23.39 12.47 -3.39
N ILE A 57 22.35 13.31 -3.48
CA ILE A 57 21.01 12.91 -3.92
C ILE A 57 20.99 12.68 -5.43
N LEU A 58 21.70 13.53 -6.19
CA LEU A 58 21.80 13.43 -7.66
C LEU A 58 22.74 12.32 -8.12
N TYR A 59 23.77 12.01 -7.33
CA TYR A 59 24.70 10.90 -7.55
C TYR A 59 24.20 9.57 -6.99
N SER A 60 23.12 9.58 -6.21
CA SER A 60 22.44 8.35 -5.84
C SER A 60 22.14 7.63 -7.15
N PRO A 61 22.73 6.45 -7.40
CA PRO A 61 22.30 5.63 -8.50
C PRO A 61 20.78 5.49 -8.35
N LEU A 62 20.08 5.19 -9.42
CA LEU A 62 18.78 4.53 -9.28
C LEU A 62 18.98 3.16 -8.61
N GLN A 63 19.51 3.10 -7.38
CA GLN A 63 19.16 2.10 -6.41
C GLN A 63 17.73 2.44 -6.02
N GLY A 64 16.80 1.80 -6.73
CA GLY A 64 15.52 1.52 -6.13
C GLY A 64 15.76 0.96 -4.73
N ASP A 65 14.88 1.39 -3.82
CA ASP A 65 14.81 0.89 -2.46
C ASP A 65 15.94 1.38 -1.52
N GLN A 66 15.58 2.34 -0.66
CA GLN A 66 15.70 2.27 0.82
C GLN A 66 16.02 3.64 1.44
N GLY A 67 15.00 4.28 2.01
CA GLY A 67 15.15 5.49 2.83
C GLY A 67 13.92 5.82 3.67
N GLY A 68 13.19 4.80 4.11
CA GLY A 68 11.92 4.91 4.84
C GLY A 68 10.77 4.39 3.97
N PRO A 69 9.84 3.59 4.54
CA PRO A 69 8.79 3.01 3.72
C PRO A 69 7.94 4.15 3.18
N ASP A 70 7.89 4.24 1.86
CA ASP A 70 7.25 5.32 1.12
C ASP A 70 5.80 5.42 1.62
N ARG A 71 5.53 6.38 2.51
CA ARG A 71 4.29 6.44 3.31
C ARG A 71 3.07 6.45 2.40
N ARG A 72 3.21 7.02 1.21
CA ARG A 72 2.19 7.01 0.16
C ARG A 72 2.00 5.63 -0.45
N TRP A 73 3.07 4.92 -0.81
CA TRP A 73 2.98 3.54 -1.29
C TRP A 73 2.42 2.61 -0.22
N LEU A 74 2.87 2.71 1.03
CA LEU A 74 2.29 1.99 2.17
C LEU A 74 0.80 2.30 2.36
N THR A 75 0.39 3.57 2.24
CA THR A 75 -1.02 3.95 2.35
C THR A 75 -1.83 3.34 1.22
N LEU A 76 -1.32 3.41 -0.02
CA LEU A 76 -1.98 2.82 -1.19
C LEU A 76 -2.07 1.30 -1.07
N LEU A 77 -1.00 0.61 -0.67
CA LEU A 77 -0.99 -0.83 -0.43
C LEU A 77 -1.91 -1.24 0.70
N THR A 78 -1.88 -0.51 1.82
CA THR A 78 -2.79 -0.75 2.94
C THR A 78 -4.24 -0.59 2.52
N GLN A 79 -4.55 0.42 1.70
CA GLN A 79 -5.89 0.65 1.17
C GLN A 79 -6.31 -0.48 0.20
N GLN A 80 -5.41 -0.93 -0.68
CA GLN A 80 -5.68 -2.02 -1.61
C GLN A 80 -5.83 -3.39 -0.90
N ILE A 81 -5.01 -3.67 0.12
CA ILE A 81 -5.15 -4.87 0.95
C ILE A 81 -6.48 -4.85 1.72
N LYS A 82 -6.89 -3.70 2.26
CA LYS A 82 -8.20 -3.56 2.93
C LYS A 82 -9.39 -3.78 1.99
N SER A 83 -9.23 -3.56 0.68
CA SER A 83 -10.28 -3.82 -0.31
C SER A 83 -10.32 -5.27 -0.81
N ALA A 84 -9.35 -6.12 -0.43
CA ALA A 84 -9.40 -7.52 -0.79
C ALA A 84 -10.62 -8.19 -0.11
N SER A 85 -11.53 -8.73 -0.91
CA SER A 85 -12.65 -9.51 -0.40
C SER A 85 -12.16 -10.88 0.06
N VAL A 86 -12.55 -11.27 1.26
CA VAL A 86 -12.31 -12.62 1.81
C VAL A 86 -13.63 -13.34 2.03
N GLU A 87 -13.64 -14.65 1.81
CA GLU A 87 -14.79 -15.48 2.12
C GLU A 87 -14.73 -15.92 3.59
N LEU A 88 -15.74 -15.53 4.36
CA LEU A 88 -15.90 -15.95 5.74
C LEU A 88 -16.85 -17.14 5.79
N ALA A 89 -16.33 -18.32 6.11
CA ALA A 89 -17.12 -19.53 6.26
C ALA A 89 -17.39 -19.82 7.74
N ALA A 90 -18.63 -20.11 8.09
CA ALA A 90 -19.06 -20.50 9.42
C ALA A 90 -19.54 -21.96 9.39
N GLU A 91 -18.82 -22.85 10.08
CA GLU A 91 -19.22 -24.25 10.21
C GLU A 91 -20.31 -24.37 11.28
N LEU A 92 -21.52 -24.76 10.89
CA LEU A 92 -22.67 -24.86 11.80
C LEU A 92 -22.62 -26.14 12.66
N ALA A 93 -22.26 -27.26 12.03
CA ALA A 93 -22.13 -28.57 12.67
C ALA A 93 -21.27 -29.48 11.78
N TYR A 94 -20.70 -30.51 12.38
CA TYR A 94 -20.06 -31.62 11.69
C TYR A 94 -20.53 -32.94 12.28
N SER A 95 -20.47 -34.01 11.49
CA SER A 95 -20.71 -35.37 11.95
C SER A 95 -19.63 -36.28 11.36
N ARG A 96 -19.25 -37.32 12.10
CA ARG A 96 -18.27 -38.30 11.65
C ARG A 96 -19.04 -39.46 11.01
N ALA A 97 -18.69 -39.80 9.78
CA ALA A 97 -19.24 -40.94 9.07
C ALA A 97 -18.11 -41.75 8.42
N THR A 98 -18.31 -43.06 8.32
CA THR A 98 -17.44 -43.95 7.56
C THR A 98 -17.67 -43.81 6.05
N VAL A 99 -16.70 -44.22 5.24
CA VAL A 99 -16.83 -44.18 3.76
C VAL A 99 -18.03 -45.02 3.28
N GLY A 100 -18.31 -46.15 3.95
CA GLY A 100 -19.45 -46.99 3.63
C GLY A 100 -20.79 -46.32 3.88
N GLU A 101 -20.94 -45.63 5.01
CA GLU A 101 -22.14 -44.84 5.34
C GLU A 101 -22.33 -43.67 4.37
N LEU A 102 -21.23 -43.00 3.99
CA LEU A 102 -21.26 -41.92 3.01
C LEU A 102 -21.76 -42.40 1.63
N MET A 103 -21.34 -43.59 1.21
CA MET A 103 -21.78 -44.21 -0.05
C MET A 103 -23.23 -44.71 -0.01
N ALA A 104 -23.75 -44.99 1.19
CA ALA A 104 -25.10 -45.52 1.39
C ALA A 104 -26.18 -44.44 1.55
N LEU A 105 -25.80 -43.17 1.74
CA LEU A 105 -26.70 -42.03 1.91
C LEU A 105 -27.68 -41.87 0.74
N LYS A 106 -28.96 -41.74 1.08
CA LYS A 106 -30.07 -41.53 0.16
C LYS A 106 -30.92 -40.35 0.57
N VAL A 107 -31.66 -39.80 -0.40
CA VAL A 107 -32.64 -38.74 -0.14
C VAL A 107 -33.67 -39.27 0.85
N GLY A 108 -33.77 -38.61 2.00
CA GLY A 108 -34.66 -39.01 3.10
C GLY A 108 -33.93 -39.52 4.33
N ASP A 109 -32.62 -39.77 4.26
CA ASP A 109 -31.83 -40.17 5.42
C ASP A 109 -31.62 -39.00 6.39
N PHE A 110 -31.63 -39.31 7.68
CA PHE A 110 -31.42 -38.35 8.76
C PHE A 110 -29.97 -38.40 9.25
N ILE A 111 -29.28 -37.25 9.18
CA ILE A 111 -27.94 -37.09 9.74
C ILE A 111 -28.09 -36.37 11.06
N GLU A 112 -27.78 -37.06 12.16
CA GLU A 112 -27.72 -36.44 13.47
C GLU A 112 -26.51 -35.50 13.53
N LEU A 113 -26.78 -34.24 13.91
CA LEU A 113 -25.80 -33.18 14.02
C LEU A 113 -25.80 -32.65 15.44
N ASP A 114 -24.64 -32.68 16.10
CA ASP A 114 -24.47 -32.06 17.40
C ASP A 114 -24.54 -30.54 17.27
N ARG A 115 -25.48 -29.93 18.00
CA ARG A 115 -25.62 -28.47 18.02
C ARG A 115 -24.56 -27.87 18.92
N MET A 116 -23.63 -27.13 18.32
CA MET A 116 -22.69 -26.31 19.08
C MET A 116 -23.38 -25.01 19.55
N PRO A 117 -23.11 -24.57 20.79
CA PRO A 117 -23.70 -23.34 21.34
C PRO A 117 -23.13 -22.09 20.66
N THR A 118 -21.88 -22.16 20.21
CA THR A 118 -21.19 -21.13 19.42
C THR A 118 -20.56 -21.78 18.20
N LEU A 119 -20.31 -20.98 17.18
CA LEU A 119 -19.59 -21.40 15.98
C LEU A 119 -18.32 -20.61 15.80
N VAL A 120 -17.36 -21.22 15.12
CA VAL A 120 -16.09 -20.58 14.77
C VAL A 120 -16.12 -20.25 13.29
N SER A 121 -16.00 -18.98 12.95
CA SER A 121 -15.87 -18.55 11.56
C SER A 121 -14.42 -18.54 11.13
N LYS A 122 -14.16 -19.09 9.95
CA LYS A 122 -12.83 -19.25 9.37
C LYS A 122 -12.70 -18.44 8.08
N VAL A 123 -11.51 -17.92 7.83
CA VAL A 123 -11.08 -17.38 6.54
C VAL A 123 -9.93 -18.26 6.06
N ASP A 124 -10.05 -18.87 4.88
CA ASP A 124 -9.07 -19.83 4.34
C ASP A 124 -8.65 -20.92 5.34
N GLY A 125 -9.62 -21.40 6.14
CA GLY A 125 -9.41 -22.44 7.16
C GLY A 125 -8.81 -21.94 8.48
N VAL A 126 -8.41 -20.67 8.58
CA VAL A 126 -7.89 -20.07 9.81
C VAL A 126 -9.04 -19.53 10.65
N PRO A 127 -9.19 -19.94 11.92
CA PRO A 127 -10.25 -19.45 12.80
C PRO A 127 -10.02 -17.98 13.20
N ILE A 128 -10.98 -17.11 12.90
CA ILE A 128 -10.87 -15.67 13.12
C ILE A 128 -11.79 -15.18 14.25
N PHE A 129 -13.04 -15.65 14.28
CA PHE A 129 -14.04 -15.19 15.25
C PHE A 129 -14.80 -16.34 15.88
N GLU A 130 -15.16 -16.18 17.15
CA GLU A 130 -16.24 -16.93 17.79
C GLU A 130 -17.55 -16.16 17.62
N CYS A 131 -18.60 -16.84 17.17
CA CYS A 131 -19.86 -16.21 16.81
C CYS A 131 -21.07 -17.00 17.33
N ASP A 132 -22.17 -16.28 17.52
CA ASP A 132 -23.52 -16.83 17.67
C ASP A 132 -24.22 -16.88 16.31
N TYR A 133 -25.04 -17.90 16.05
CA TYR A 133 -25.88 -17.94 14.84
C TYR A 133 -27.32 -17.55 15.13
N GLY A 134 -27.98 -16.99 14.13
CA GLY A 134 -29.39 -16.62 14.21
C GLY A 134 -29.95 -16.21 12.86
N THR A 135 -31.07 -15.49 12.90
CA THR A 135 -31.69 -14.91 11.70
C THR A 135 -31.87 -13.42 11.88
N LEU A 136 -31.60 -12.66 10.81
CA LEU A 136 -31.80 -11.22 10.75
C LEU A 136 -32.50 -10.88 9.43
N GLY A 137 -33.68 -10.26 9.51
CA GLY A 137 -34.45 -9.89 8.32
C GLY A 137 -34.79 -11.08 7.41
N GLY A 138 -35.02 -12.26 7.98
CA GLY A 138 -35.32 -13.49 7.23
C GLY A 138 -34.12 -14.16 6.56
N ARG A 139 -32.90 -13.67 6.79
CA ARG A 139 -31.66 -14.31 6.34
C ARG A 139 -30.91 -14.90 7.52
N TYR A 140 -30.23 -16.03 7.30
CA TYR A 140 -29.28 -16.55 8.28
C TYR A 140 -28.13 -15.55 8.46
N GLY A 141 -27.73 -15.35 9.70
CA GLY A 141 -26.67 -14.43 10.05
C GLY A 141 -25.91 -14.89 11.28
N VAL A 142 -24.70 -14.39 11.43
CA VAL A 142 -23.82 -14.67 12.57
C VAL A 142 -23.50 -13.37 13.29
N ARG A 143 -23.52 -13.40 14.62
CA ARG A 143 -23.12 -12.28 15.49
C ARG A 143 -21.76 -12.61 16.07
N ILE A 144 -20.79 -11.74 15.80
CA ILE A 144 -19.43 -11.86 16.36
C ILE A 144 -19.49 -11.64 17.87
N ARG A 145 -18.92 -12.58 18.62
CA ARG A 145 -18.77 -12.51 20.08
C ARG A 145 -17.35 -12.11 20.45
N GLU A 146 -16.36 -12.81 19.91
CA GLU A 146 -14.95 -12.60 20.24
C GLU A 146 -14.03 -12.77 19.02
N PHE A 147 -12.90 -12.07 19.04
CA PHE A 147 -11.81 -12.21 18.08
C PHE A 147 -10.83 -13.25 18.58
N LEU A 148 -10.70 -14.37 17.87
CA LEU A 148 -9.83 -15.48 18.26
C LEU A 148 -8.37 -15.24 17.82
N THR A 149 -8.17 -14.54 16.70
CA THR A 149 -6.82 -14.21 16.22
C THR A 149 -6.27 -13.01 16.99
N GLN A 150 -5.34 -13.25 17.92
CA GLN A 150 -4.53 -12.19 18.50
C GLN A 150 -3.53 -11.67 17.45
N THR A 151 -3.73 -10.44 16.98
CA THR A 151 -2.69 -9.73 16.23
C THR A 151 -1.64 -9.25 17.22
N GLY A 152 -0.60 -10.06 17.47
CA GLY A 152 0.52 -9.64 18.32
C GLY A 152 1.64 -10.67 18.43
N GLY A 153 2.79 -10.33 17.84
CA GLY A 153 4.17 -10.62 18.29
C GLY A 153 4.47 -11.94 18.99
N SER A 154 5.47 -12.65 18.43
CA SER A 154 6.28 -13.67 19.10
C SER A 154 6.33 -13.52 20.63
N ALA A 155 5.65 -14.41 21.33
CA ALA A 155 6.01 -14.80 22.68
C ALA A 155 6.36 -16.29 22.61
N ALA A 156 7.63 -16.56 22.31
CA ALA A 156 8.25 -17.83 22.62
C ALA A 156 8.13 -18.04 24.15
N ALA A 157 7.13 -18.83 24.54
CA ALA A 157 7.07 -19.38 25.89
C ALA A 157 8.12 -20.48 25.97
N GLY A 158 9.29 -20.14 26.53
CA GLY A 158 10.20 -21.13 27.09
C GLY A 158 9.44 -21.97 28.10
N GLN A 159 9.48 -23.28 27.92
CA GLN A 159 9.13 -24.23 28.97
C GLN A 159 10.39 -24.60 29.76
N PRO A 160 10.24 -24.87 31.07
CA PRO A 160 11.34 -25.19 31.99
C PRO A 160 12.02 -26.53 31.69
#